data_AF-A0AAC8Q681-F1
#
_entry.id   AF-A0AAC8Q681-F1
#
_cell.length_a   1.000
_cell.length_b   1.000
_cell.length_c   1.000
_cell.angle_alpha   90.00
_cell.angle_beta   90.00
_cell.angle_gamma   90.00
#
_symmetry.space_group_name_H-M   'P 1'
#
loop_
_entity.id
_entity.type
_entity.pdbx_description
1 polymer ?
#
loop_
_entity_poly.entity_id
_entity_poly.type
_entity_poly.pdbx_seq_one_letter_code
_entity_poly.pdbx_strand_id
1 'polypeptide(L)'
;MKVGQNRPSVPTQSTTATETRKGTTAAQAQTSTARSASTFQTGFDTAVKKNTFSVQAAATPVVMTPAPPPEDAAPGATGSKITDDQLLKVLNESHQMIFGRDVDQAQLKGWMDRARTLRDRPEDPSQPRSLDDIKYTLFSELRTGKTKEQLNTLDQPTLKKLVNDAYQLFAGPGAQPDAAKAKELLDFATQLRDHPEDPSKPLDADGIKYALFSKLRGTYNSDPKANVTGDQLKKAVTDAYQLFAGPGAQPDAAKAKELLDFATQLRDHPEDPSRPLDADGIKYALFSKLRGTYNSDPKAAVSGDQLKKAVNDAYQLFAGPGAQPDAAKAKELLDFATQLRDHPEDPSKPLDADGIKYALFSKLRGTYNSDPKANVTGDQLKKAVNDAYQLFAGPGAQPDAAKAKELLDFATQLRDHPEDPSRPLDADGIKYALFSKLRGTYNSDPKAKVSEDQLRKLLDEAHNLVFGNGANGPQVEAWMARARKLRDDKDNPLDANGIKYALFRLMRQVK
;
A
#
# COMPACT_ATOMS: atom_id res chain seq x y z
N MET A 1 -47.71 25.21 -62.31
CA MET A 1 -48.55 26.37 -61.93
C MET A 1 -48.28 26.71 -60.47
N LYS A 2 -47.98 28.00 -60.21
CA LYS A 2 -47.84 28.73 -58.92
C LYS A 2 -46.83 28.17 -57.89
N VAL A 3 -45.65 28.78 -57.72
CA VAL A 3 -45.31 30.12 -57.15
C VAL A 3 -45.63 30.17 -55.65
N GLY A 4 -44.63 30.13 -54.78
CA GLY A 4 -44.08 31.30 -54.06
C GLY A 4 -44.43 31.16 -52.57
N GLN A 5 -43.76 31.71 -51.57
CA GLN A 5 -42.84 32.84 -51.43
C GLN A 5 -42.02 32.57 -50.14
N ASN A 6 -40.69 32.71 -50.12
CA ASN A 6 -39.96 33.95 -49.80
C ASN A 6 -40.59 34.83 -48.71
N ARG A 7 -39.91 34.95 -47.56
CA ARG A 7 -39.64 36.25 -46.92
C ARG A 7 -38.43 36.20 -45.95
N PRO A 8 -37.79 37.36 -45.68
CA PRO A 8 -36.34 37.45 -45.49
C PRO A 8 -35.89 38.17 -44.19
N SER A 9 -34.60 38.04 -43.92
CA SER A 9 -33.60 39.02 -43.46
C SER A 9 -33.86 40.14 -42.43
N VAL A 10 -33.07 40.09 -41.33
CA VAL A 10 -32.07 41.12 -40.83
C VAL A 10 -32.66 42.42 -40.18
N PRO A 11 -31.88 43.30 -39.51
CA PRO A 11 -31.14 43.26 -38.23
C PRO A 11 -31.61 44.34 -37.21
N THR A 12 -31.02 44.43 -36.00
CA THR A 12 -30.71 45.76 -35.42
C THR A 12 -29.49 45.73 -34.50
N GLN A 13 -28.65 46.75 -34.66
CA GLN A 13 -27.40 47.05 -33.95
C GLN A 13 -27.62 48.00 -32.76
N SER A 14 -26.58 48.10 -31.91
CA SER A 14 -26.12 49.27 -31.12
C SER A 14 -26.98 49.67 -29.91
N THR A 15 -26.49 50.11 -28.75
CA THR A 15 -25.34 50.97 -28.32
C THR A 15 -25.10 50.71 -26.81
N THR A 16 -23.88 50.58 -26.27
CA THR A 16 -22.94 51.61 -25.74
C THR A 16 -23.47 52.61 -24.67
N ALA A 17 -22.93 52.52 -23.44
CA ALA A 17 -22.62 53.59 -22.44
C ALA A 17 -21.98 52.87 -21.22
N THR A 18 -20.78 53.12 -20.68
CA THR A 18 -19.98 54.32 -20.32
C THR A 18 -20.60 55.20 -19.23
N GLU A 19 -20.12 55.04 -17.99
CA GLU A 19 -19.95 56.02 -16.89
C GLU A 19 -19.05 55.32 -15.84
N THR A 20 -17.84 55.71 -15.43
CA THR A 20 -17.15 56.97 -15.07
C THR A 20 -17.65 57.69 -13.81
N ARG A 21 -16.94 57.47 -12.69
CA ARG A 21 -16.61 58.38 -11.54
C ARG A 21 -15.69 57.56 -10.60
N LYS A 22 -14.41 57.84 -10.28
CA LYS A 22 -13.62 59.05 -9.89
C LYS A 22 -14.26 59.78 -8.71
N GLY A 23 -13.68 60.02 -7.54
CA GLY A 23 -12.41 59.73 -6.82
C GLY A 23 -12.71 59.92 -5.31
N THR A 24 -11.84 60.02 -4.31
CA THR A 24 -10.40 60.30 -4.20
C THR A 24 -10.00 60.09 -2.71
N THR A 25 -8.78 59.60 -2.47
CA THR A 25 -7.82 59.84 -1.35
C THR A 25 -8.28 60.11 0.09
N ALA A 26 -7.68 59.35 1.01
CA ALA A 26 -6.91 59.92 2.13
C ALA A 26 -5.79 58.97 2.56
N ALA A 27 -4.55 59.47 2.48
CA ALA A 27 -3.37 58.88 3.10
C ALA A 27 -3.24 59.45 4.52
N GLN A 28 -2.86 58.60 5.49
CA GLN A 28 -2.25 59.07 6.73
C GLN A 28 -1.01 58.26 7.06
N ALA A 29 0.00 59.01 7.48
CA ALA A 29 1.35 58.62 7.77
C ALA A 29 1.49 58.04 9.20
N GLN A 30 2.53 57.21 9.32
CA GLN A 30 3.48 57.10 10.43
C GLN A 30 2.98 57.27 11.88
N THR A 31 3.15 56.20 12.67
CA THR A 31 3.93 56.28 13.91
C THR A 31 4.67 54.98 14.17
N SER A 32 5.99 55.10 14.26
CA SER A 32 6.91 54.18 14.90
C SER A 32 6.62 54.07 16.41
N THR A 33 6.65 52.88 16.97
CA THR A 33 6.95 52.70 18.41
C THR A 33 7.83 51.48 18.57
N ALA A 34 9.11 51.74 18.76
CA ALA A 34 10.05 50.83 19.40
C ALA A 34 9.83 50.91 20.92
N ARG A 35 9.61 49.77 21.55
CA ARG A 35 9.80 49.40 22.97
C ARG A 35 9.74 47.87 22.96
N SER A 36 10.49 47.08 23.69
CA SER A 36 11.63 47.21 24.58
C SER A 36 11.91 45.76 24.97
N ALA A 37 13.19 45.40 25.12
CA ALA A 37 13.59 44.12 25.66
C ALA A 37 12.94 43.86 27.04
N SER A 38 12.47 42.64 27.27
CA SER A 38 12.33 42.09 28.63
C SER A 38 12.41 40.57 28.57
N THR A 39 13.63 40.09 28.79
CA THR A 39 14.00 39.06 29.78
C THR A 39 12.89 38.10 30.23
N PHE A 40 12.99 36.83 29.83
CA PHE A 40 12.67 35.69 30.71
C PHE A 40 13.52 34.49 30.26
N GLN A 41 14.76 34.49 30.74
CA GLN A 41 15.67 33.37 30.70
C GLN A 41 16.15 33.14 32.13
N THR A 42 15.41 32.35 32.89
CA THR A 42 15.88 31.66 34.10
C THR A 42 14.80 30.69 34.57
N GLY A 43 15.22 29.44 34.78
CA GLY A 43 14.45 28.51 35.60
C GLY A 43 14.38 27.10 35.05
N PHE A 44 15.51 26.42 34.84
CA PHE A 44 15.60 24.95 34.96
C PHE A 44 17.07 24.53 35.04
N ASP A 45 17.77 25.01 36.07
CA ASP A 45 19.13 24.56 36.41
C ASP A 45 19.25 24.46 37.93
N THR A 46 18.54 23.51 38.55
CA THR A 46 18.84 23.06 39.92
C THR A 46 18.20 21.69 40.19
N ALA A 47 18.89 20.61 39.81
CA ALA A 47 18.89 19.33 40.53
C ALA A 47 19.85 18.37 39.83
N VAL A 48 20.50 17.49 40.60
CA VAL A 48 21.45 16.45 40.16
C VAL A 48 22.90 16.92 39.97
N LYS A 49 23.44 17.60 40.99
CA LYS A 49 24.79 17.33 41.49
C LYS A 49 24.65 16.57 42.80
N LYS A 50 25.02 15.28 42.81
CA LYS A 50 25.67 14.50 43.89
C LYS A 50 25.46 13.01 43.66
N ASN A 51 26.46 12.33 43.11
CA ASN A 51 27.04 11.09 43.65
C ASN A 51 28.12 10.57 42.69
N THR A 52 29.31 11.15 42.81
CA THR A 52 30.57 10.51 42.43
C THR A 52 30.92 9.47 43.49
N PHE A 53 30.93 8.19 43.12
CA PHE A 53 31.72 7.17 43.81
C PHE A 53 32.76 6.65 42.82
N SER A 54 34.02 6.96 43.12
CA SER A 54 35.20 6.36 42.54
C SER A 54 35.39 4.97 43.13
N VAL A 55 35.63 3.95 42.30
CA VAL A 55 36.32 2.73 42.75
C VAL A 55 37.39 2.38 41.72
N GLN A 56 38.60 2.22 42.25
CA GLN A 56 39.86 1.93 41.61
C GLN A 56 39.85 0.60 40.83
N ALA A 57 40.55 0.63 39.70
CA ALA A 57 41.06 -0.55 39.03
C ALA A 57 42.17 -1.21 39.88
N ALA A 58 42.04 -2.51 40.11
CA ALA A 58 43.15 -3.38 40.47
C ALA A 58 43.01 -4.67 39.65
N ALA A 59 44.05 -4.97 38.88
CA ALA A 59 44.16 -6.12 38.01
C ALA A 59 44.72 -7.33 38.76
N THR A 60 44.13 -8.50 38.50
CA THR A 60 44.83 -9.81 38.50
C THR A 60 44.04 -10.79 37.64
N PRO A 61 44.64 -11.41 36.61
CA PRO A 61 43.97 -12.43 35.81
C PRO A 61 44.12 -13.81 36.48
N VAL A 62 43.00 -14.41 36.89
CA VAL A 62 42.96 -15.83 37.27
C VAL A 62 42.57 -16.62 36.03
N VAL A 63 43.54 -17.38 35.51
CA VAL A 63 43.33 -18.40 34.48
C VAL A 63 42.57 -19.55 35.13
N MET A 64 41.28 -19.68 34.83
CA MET A 64 40.54 -20.92 35.07
C MET A 64 40.52 -21.73 33.78
N THR A 65 41.25 -22.84 33.79
CA THR A 65 41.13 -23.91 32.78
C THR A 65 39.73 -24.53 32.86
N PRO A 66 38.97 -24.61 31.75
CA PRO A 66 37.70 -25.33 31.75
C PRO A 66 37.95 -26.85 31.86
N ALA A 67 37.05 -27.54 32.56
CA ALA A 67 37.01 -28.99 32.64
C ALA A 67 36.87 -29.63 31.23
N PRO A 68 37.46 -30.81 30.98
CA PRO A 68 37.28 -31.50 29.71
C PRO A 68 35.81 -31.93 29.54
N PRO A 69 35.27 -31.92 28.31
CA PRO A 69 33.90 -32.36 28.04
C PRO A 69 33.81 -33.89 28.25
N PRO A 70 32.61 -34.41 28.57
CA PRO A 70 32.41 -35.86 28.61
C PRO A 70 32.68 -36.47 27.23
N GLU A 71 33.52 -37.50 27.20
CA GLU A 71 33.72 -38.41 26.06
C GLU A 71 32.40 -39.13 25.77
N ASP A 72 31.56 -38.54 24.89
CA ASP A 72 30.57 -39.21 24.03
C ASP A 72 29.72 -38.19 23.24
N ALA A 73 30.32 -37.09 22.76
CA ALA A 73 29.66 -36.15 21.85
C ALA A 73 30.11 -36.41 20.41
N ALA A 74 29.28 -37.12 19.66
CA ALA A 74 29.43 -37.26 18.20
C ALA A 74 29.43 -35.88 17.51
N PRO A 75 30.27 -35.65 16.48
CA PRO A 75 30.38 -34.35 15.85
C PRO A 75 29.29 -34.12 14.80
N GLY A 76 28.58 -33.00 14.91
CA GLY A 76 28.05 -32.28 13.73
C GLY A 76 26.54 -32.32 13.49
N ALA A 77 25.76 -31.55 14.27
CA ALA A 77 24.50 -30.94 13.81
C ALA A 77 24.07 -29.79 14.75
N THR A 78 24.83 -28.70 14.80
CA THR A 78 24.33 -27.43 15.37
C THR A 78 23.46 -26.71 14.35
N GLY A 79 22.34 -27.34 13.97
CA GLY A 79 21.20 -26.63 13.39
C GLY A 79 20.30 -26.21 14.55
N SER A 80 20.04 -24.91 14.70
CA SER A 80 19.10 -24.41 15.72
C SER A 80 17.79 -25.18 15.64
N LYS A 81 17.53 -26.04 16.63
CA LYS A 81 16.27 -26.77 16.72
C LYS A 81 15.15 -25.77 16.92
N ILE A 82 14.14 -25.82 16.05
CA ILE A 82 12.95 -24.97 16.14
C ILE A 82 12.30 -25.17 17.52
N THR A 83 12.22 -24.11 18.30
CA THR A 83 11.69 -24.12 19.67
C THR A 83 10.17 -24.05 19.68
N ASP A 84 9.54 -24.49 20.79
CA ASP A 84 8.09 -24.37 20.96
C ASP A 84 7.61 -22.91 20.94
N ASP A 85 8.43 -21.97 21.42
CA ASP A 85 8.12 -20.52 21.35
C ASP A 85 8.08 -20.02 19.90
N GLN A 86 8.98 -20.51 19.05
CA GLN A 86 8.97 -20.19 17.61
C GLN A 86 7.75 -20.79 16.91
N LEU A 87 7.35 -22.02 17.27
CA LEU A 87 6.13 -22.64 16.75
C LEU A 87 4.88 -21.87 17.19
N LEU A 88 4.81 -21.46 18.45
CA LEU A 88 3.71 -20.65 18.98
C LEU A 88 3.60 -19.31 18.26
N LYS A 89 4.75 -18.64 18.04
CA LYS A 89 4.80 -17.37 17.31
C LYS A 89 4.25 -17.53 15.90
N VAL A 90 4.73 -18.53 15.16
CA VAL A 90 4.27 -18.82 13.80
C VAL A 90 2.79 -19.19 13.73
N LEU A 91 2.32 -19.96 14.71
CA LEU A 91 0.91 -20.33 14.83
C LEU A 91 0.04 -19.09 15.04
N ASN A 92 0.42 -18.20 15.97
CA ASN A 92 -0.30 -16.95 16.23
C ASN A 92 -0.26 -16.01 15.02
N GLU A 93 0.89 -15.87 14.35
CA GLU A 93 0.97 -15.09 13.11
C GLU A 93 0.02 -15.63 12.03
N SER A 94 -0.07 -16.95 11.88
CA SER A 94 -0.99 -17.58 10.93
C SER A 94 -2.45 -17.35 11.31
N HIS A 95 -2.76 -17.44 12.61
CA HIS A 95 -4.10 -17.20 13.15
C HIS A 95 -4.53 -15.73 13.01
N GLN A 96 -3.62 -14.79 13.26
CA GLN A 96 -3.83 -13.36 13.08
C GLN A 96 -4.09 -13.02 11.61
N MET A 97 -3.34 -13.61 10.68
CA MET A 97 -3.54 -13.37 9.25
C MET A 97 -4.91 -13.86 8.74
N ILE A 98 -5.44 -14.94 9.30
CA ILE A 98 -6.70 -15.55 8.81
C ILE A 98 -7.92 -15.03 9.58
N PHE A 99 -7.82 -14.92 10.90
CA PHE A 99 -8.94 -14.64 11.79
C PHE A 99 -8.83 -13.30 12.52
N GLY A 100 -7.75 -12.54 12.33
CA GLY A 100 -7.51 -11.26 13.00
C GLY A 100 -7.35 -11.37 14.52
N ARG A 101 -6.98 -12.57 15.01
CA ARG A 101 -6.80 -12.87 16.43
C ARG A 101 -5.84 -14.03 16.64
N ASP A 102 -5.20 -14.07 17.80
CA ASP A 102 -4.35 -15.19 18.23
C ASP A 102 -5.16 -16.48 18.39
N VAL A 103 -4.47 -17.61 18.50
CA VAL A 103 -5.13 -18.91 18.65
C VAL A 103 -5.84 -18.99 20.01
N ASP A 104 -7.10 -19.43 20.01
CA ASP A 104 -7.89 -19.58 21.23
C ASP A 104 -7.25 -20.65 22.15
N GLN A 105 -7.22 -20.42 23.46
CA GLN A 105 -6.63 -21.36 24.44
C GLN A 105 -7.20 -22.79 24.34
N ALA A 106 -8.49 -22.92 23.98
CA ALA A 106 -9.15 -24.20 23.77
C ALA A 106 -8.61 -24.97 22.54
N GLN A 107 -8.07 -24.27 21.55
CA GLN A 107 -7.54 -24.84 20.30
C GLN A 107 -6.01 -24.91 20.28
N LEU A 108 -5.36 -24.08 21.11
CA LEU A 108 -3.91 -23.93 21.18
C LEU A 108 -3.19 -25.27 21.33
N LYS A 109 -3.67 -26.15 22.21
CA LYS A 109 -3.06 -27.45 22.45
C LYS A 109 -3.02 -28.30 21.18
N GLY A 110 -4.15 -28.41 20.48
CA GLY A 110 -4.26 -29.22 19.26
C GLY A 110 -3.37 -28.70 18.13
N TRP A 111 -3.34 -27.38 17.95
CA TRP A 111 -2.49 -26.76 16.93
C TRP A 111 -0.99 -26.80 17.27
N MET A 112 -0.62 -26.67 18.54
CA MET A 112 0.76 -26.86 18.99
C MET A 112 1.21 -28.30 18.80
N ASP A 113 0.37 -29.30 19.08
CA ASP A 113 0.70 -30.71 18.83
C ASP A 113 0.87 -30.99 17.32
N ARG A 114 0.08 -30.33 16.46
CA ARG A 114 0.27 -30.38 15.00
C ARG A 114 1.58 -29.71 14.57
N ALA A 115 1.89 -28.52 15.08
CA ALA A 115 3.13 -27.81 14.78
C ALA A 115 4.37 -28.62 15.20
N ARG A 116 4.33 -29.25 16.38
CA ARG A 116 5.37 -30.19 16.85
C ARG A 116 5.48 -31.40 15.94
N THR A 117 4.35 -31.96 15.50
CA THR A 117 4.36 -33.08 14.54
C THR A 117 5.05 -32.70 13.23
N LEU A 118 4.78 -31.50 12.69
CA LEU A 118 5.43 -31.00 11.47
C LEU A 118 6.94 -30.78 11.67
N ARG A 119 7.36 -30.36 12.86
CA ARG A 119 8.77 -30.21 13.23
C ARG A 119 9.48 -31.56 13.39
N ASP A 120 8.88 -32.48 14.15
CA ASP A 120 9.54 -33.70 14.63
C ASP A 120 9.40 -34.89 13.65
N ARG A 121 8.39 -34.85 12.77
CA ARG A 121 8.15 -35.85 11.73
C ARG A 121 7.97 -35.16 10.38
N PRO A 122 9.07 -34.66 9.77
CA PRO A 122 9.00 -34.23 8.38
C PRO A 122 8.58 -35.41 7.48
N GLU A 123 7.78 -35.12 6.45
CA GLU A 123 7.35 -36.10 5.43
C GLU A 123 8.55 -36.80 4.76
N ASP A 124 9.69 -36.09 4.69
CA ASP A 124 10.99 -36.62 4.28
C ASP A 124 12.00 -36.46 5.43
N PRO A 125 12.46 -37.57 6.05
CA PRO A 125 13.47 -37.53 7.12
C PRO A 125 14.80 -36.91 6.72
N SER A 126 15.10 -36.82 5.42
CA SER A 126 16.32 -36.19 4.89
C SER A 126 16.21 -34.67 4.75
N GLN A 127 15.00 -34.10 4.91
CA GLN A 127 14.73 -32.67 4.82
C GLN A 127 13.95 -32.19 6.05
N PRO A 128 14.63 -31.80 7.15
CA PRO A 128 13.96 -31.15 8.27
C PRO A 128 13.26 -29.87 7.78
N ARG A 129 11.98 -29.70 8.15
CA ARG A 129 11.20 -28.54 7.73
C ARG A 129 11.75 -27.25 8.30
N SER A 130 11.85 -26.22 7.47
CA SER A 130 12.14 -24.87 7.94
C SER A 130 10.95 -24.31 8.73
N LEU A 131 11.21 -23.27 9.54
CA LEU A 131 10.14 -22.57 10.26
C LEU A 131 9.11 -21.97 9.29
N ASP A 132 9.55 -21.51 8.11
CA ASP A 132 8.68 -21.00 7.06
C ASP A 132 7.81 -22.11 6.45
N ASP A 133 8.35 -23.30 6.21
CA ASP A 133 7.56 -24.43 5.70
C ASP A 133 6.46 -24.85 6.69
N ILE A 134 6.79 -24.85 7.99
CA ILE A 134 5.83 -25.11 9.06
C ILE A 134 4.76 -24.01 9.08
N LYS A 135 5.16 -22.74 8.95
CA LYS A 135 4.23 -21.59 8.86
C LYS A 135 3.27 -21.73 7.70
N TYR A 136 3.78 -21.98 6.48
CA TYR A 136 2.94 -22.15 5.29
C TYR A 136 1.99 -23.33 5.43
N THR A 137 2.45 -24.44 6.01
CA THR A 137 1.61 -25.62 6.23
C THR A 137 0.49 -25.31 7.23
N LEU A 138 0.82 -24.74 8.40
CA LEU A 138 -0.18 -24.38 9.41
C LEU A 138 -1.17 -23.33 8.89
N PHE A 139 -0.70 -22.34 8.14
CA PHE A 139 -1.56 -21.36 7.50
C PHE A 139 -2.56 -22.00 6.53
N SER A 140 -2.09 -22.95 5.70
CA SER A 140 -2.96 -23.71 4.79
C SER A 140 -3.99 -24.56 5.57
N GLU A 141 -3.55 -25.29 6.59
CA GLU A 141 -4.44 -26.14 7.41
C GLU A 141 -5.48 -25.31 8.20
N LEU A 142 -5.08 -24.16 8.75
CA LEU A 142 -5.97 -23.23 9.46
C LEU A 142 -7.01 -22.62 8.53
N ARG A 143 -6.62 -22.24 7.32
CA ARG A 143 -7.50 -21.64 6.32
C ARG A 143 -8.53 -22.64 5.82
N THR A 144 -8.10 -23.88 5.60
CA THR A 144 -8.93 -24.91 4.94
C THR A 144 -9.70 -25.77 5.94
N GLY A 145 -9.29 -25.79 7.21
CA GLY A 145 -9.77 -26.74 8.21
C GLY A 145 -9.42 -28.19 7.86
N LYS A 146 -8.49 -28.41 6.93
CA LYS A 146 -8.12 -29.72 6.40
C LYS A 146 -6.61 -29.93 6.37
N THR A 147 -6.15 -31.14 6.71
CA THR A 147 -4.73 -31.50 6.57
C THR A 147 -4.36 -31.78 5.11
N LYS A 148 -3.06 -31.79 4.78
CA LYS A 148 -2.55 -32.20 3.45
C LYS A 148 -3.07 -33.57 3.01
N GLU A 149 -3.22 -34.51 3.95
CA GLU A 149 -3.81 -35.83 3.68
C GLU A 149 -5.31 -35.76 3.35
N GLN A 150 -6.04 -34.80 3.94
CA GLN A 150 -7.44 -34.54 3.62
C GLN A 150 -7.61 -33.76 2.30
N LEU A 151 -6.61 -33.00 1.87
CA LEU A 151 -6.59 -32.32 0.56
C LEU A 151 -6.46 -33.30 -0.62
N ASN A 152 -5.75 -34.42 -0.42
CA ASN A 152 -5.66 -35.52 -1.39
C ASN A 152 -6.99 -36.29 -1.60
N THR A 153 -8.07 -35.93 -0.90
CA THR A 153 -9.39 -36.58 -1.00
C THR A 153 -10.42 -35.79 -1.82
N LEU A 154 -9.99 -34.81 -2.63
CA LEU A 154 -10.88 -34.12 -3.57
C LEU A 154 -11.38 -35.09 -4.64
N ASP A 155 -12.51 -35.71 -4.33
CA ASP A 155 -13.19 -36.66 -5.19
C ASP A 155 -13.77 -35.97 -6.44
N GLN A 156 -14.07 -36.79 -7.45
CA GLN A 156 -14.64 -36.30 -8.71
C GLN A 156 -15.93 -35.47 -8.52
N PRO A 157 -16.88 -35.84 -7.63
CA PRO A 157 -18.01 -34.99 -7.28
C PRO A 157 -17.62 -33.58 -6.79
N THR A 158 -16.62 -33.47 -5.92
CA THR A 158 -16.15 -32.18 -5.41
C THR A 158 -15.50 -31.35 -6.51
N LEU A 159 -14.65 -31.95 -7.35
CA LEU A 159 -14.05 -31.23 -8.49
C LEU A 159 -15.12 -30.70 -9.46
N LYS A 160 -16.15 -31.49 -9.77
CA LYS A 160 -17.30 -31.03 -10.59
C LYS A 160 -18.02 -29.85 -9.96
N LYS A 161 -18.21 -29.87 -8.64
CA LYS A 161 -18.80 -28.72 -7.92
C LYS A 161 -17.93 -27.47 -8.06
N LEU A 162 -16.61 -27.60 -7.90
CA LEU A 162 -15.68 -26.47 -8.03
C LEU A 162 -15.66 -25.89 -9.45
N VAL A 163 -15.71 -26.74 -10.47
CA VAL A 163 -15.86 -26.31 -11.87
C VAL A 163 -17.12 -25.47 -12.06
N ASN A 164 -18.26 -25.95 -11.55
CA ASN A 164 -19.53 -25.22 -11.64
C ASN A 164 -19.52 -23.91 -10.86
N ASP A 165 -18.94 -23.90 -9.66
CA ASP A 165 -18.82 -22.70 -8.83
C ASP A 165 -17.92 -21.65 -9.50
N ALA A 166 -16.77 -22.06 -10.04
CA ALA A 166 -15.86 -21.17 -10.77
C ALA A 166 -16.51 -20.62 -12.05
N TYR A 167 -17.27 -21.44 -12.76
CA TYR A 167 -18.00 -21.01 -13.95
C TYR A 167 -19.13 -20.03 -13.62
N GLN A 168 -19.88 -20.25 -12.54
CA GLN A 168 -20.89 -19.30 -12.08
C GLN A 168 -20.29 -17.98 -11.61
N LEU A 169 -19.12 -18.01 -10.98
CA LEU A 169 -18.39 -16.78 -10.66
C LEU A 169 -18.00 -15.99 -11.92
N PHE A 170 -17.65 -16.69 -13.00
CA PHE A 170 -17.22 -16.08 -14.25
C PHE A 170 -18.40 -15.57 -15.11
N ALA A 171 -19.40 -16.43 -15.33
CA ALA A 171 -20.50 -16.20 -16.27
C ALA A 171 -21.80 -15.73 -15.59
N GLY A 172 -21.84 -15.68 -14.26
CA GLY A 172 -22.98 -15.23 -13.47
C GLY A 172 -23.77 -16.37 -12.81
N PRO A 173 -24.61 -16.06 -11.80
CA PRO A 173 -25.37 -17.05 -11.05
C PRO A 173 -26.26 -17.90 -11.96
N GLY A 174 -26.25 -19.23 -11.76
CA GLY A 174 -27.03 -20.17 -12.56
C GLY A 174 -26.45 -20.51 -13.94
N ALA A 175 -25.35 -19.86 -14.37
CA ALA A 175 -24.64 -20.26 -15.57
C ALA A 175 -24.01 -21.65 -15.39
N GLN A 176 -24.02 -22.45 -16.46
CA GLN A 176 -23.38 -23.76 -16.50
C GLN A 176 -22.48 -23.83 -17.74
N PRO A 177 -21.28 -24.41 -17.62
CA PRO A 177 -20.46 -24.69 -18.80
C PRO A 177 -21.17 -25.71 -19.69
N ASP A 178 -21.03 -25.58 -21.01
CA ASP A 178 -21.39 -26.65 -21.92
C ASP A 178 -20.55 -27.92 -21.66
N ALA A 179 -20.94 -29.06 -22.24
CA ALA A 179 -20.30 -30.34 -21.97
C ALA A 179 -18.81 -30.38 -22.34
N ALA A 180 -18.40 -29.68 -23.40
CA ALA A 180 -17.00 -29.63 -23.82
C ALA A 180 -16.19 -28.79 -22.84
N LYS A 181 -16.72 -27.62 -22.45
CA LYS A 181 -16.05 -26.72 -21.50
C LYS A 181 -16.02 -27.30 -20.09
N ALA A 182 -17.08 -27.98 -19.65
CA ALA A 182 -17.14 -28.66 -18.37
C ALA A 182 -16.08 -29.76 -18.28
N LYS A 183 -15.89 -30.52 -19.36
CA LYS A 183 -14.84 -31.53 -19.46
C LYS A 183 -13.45 -30.91 -19.41
N GLU A 184 -13.19 -29.87 -20.20
CA GLU A 184 -11.89 -29.16 -20.20
C GLU A 184 -11.52 -28.65 -18.79
N LEU A 185 -12.47 -28.02 -18.10
CA LEU A 185 -12.25 -27.49 -16.76
C LEU A 185 -12.08 -28.60 -15.72
N LEU A 186 -12.80 -29.71 -15.86
CA LEU A 186 -12.69 -30.86 -14.96
C LEU A 186 -11.34 -31.58 -15.13
N ASP A 187 -10.89 -31.77 -16.38
CA ASP A 187 -9.58 -32.34 -16.68
C ASP A 187 -8.47 -31.46 -16.09
N PHE A 188 -8.61 -30.13 -16.23
CA PHE A 188 -7.69 -29.17 -15.64
C PHE A 188 -7.71 -29.16 -14.10
N ALA A 189 -8.89 -29.20 -13.47
CA ALA A 189 -9.00 -29.32 -12.01
C ALA A 189 -8.40 -30.64 -11.48
N THR A 190 -8.56 -31.72 -12.25
CA THR A 190 -7.96 -33.03 -11.99
C THR A 190 -6.43 -32.94 -12.07
N GLN A 191 -5.89 -32.28 -13.10
CA GLN A 191 -4.46 -32.03 -13.23
C GLN A 191 -3.91 -31.22 -12.06
N LEU A 192 -4.58 -30.15 -11.62
CA LEU A 192 -4.14 -29.36 -10.46
C LEU A 192 -4.12 -30.15 -9.16
N ARG A 193 -5.07 -31.09 -9.01
CA ARG A 193 -5.14 -31.99 -7.85
C ARG A 193 -4.01 -33.03 -7.89
N ASP A 194 -3.79 -33.66 -9.05
CA ASP A 194 -2.88 -34.81 -9.20
C ASP A 194 -1.41 -34.39 -9.45
N HIS A 195 -1.21 -33.20 -10.02
CA HIS A 195 0.08 -32.62 -10.38
C HIS A 195 0.09 -31.11 -10.10
N PRO A 196 0.07 -30.68 -8.82
CA PRO A 196 0.36 -29.28 -8.52
C PRO A 196 1.74 -28.94 -9.11
N GLU A 197 1.84 -27.83 -9.84
CA GLU A 197 3.09 -27.34 -10.47
C GLU A 197 4.26 -27.23 -9.46
N ASP A 198 3.93 -27.22 -8.17
CA ASP A 198 4.82 -27.40 -7.05
C ASP A 198 4.31 -28.55 -6.13
N PRO A 199 4.93 -29.75 -6.14
CA PRO A 199 4.56 -30.87 -5.26
C PRO A 199 4.62 -30.53 -3.77
N SER A 200 5.35 -29.46 -3.40
CA SER A 200 5.40 -28.97 -2.02
C SER A 200 4.17 -28.12 -1.64
N LYS A 201 3.33 -27.73 -2.60
CA LYS A 201 2.14 -26.89 -2.43
C LYS A 201 0.92 -27.45 -3.18
N PRO A 202 0.30 -28.54 -2.70
CA PRO A 202 -0.98 -28.98 -3.26
C PRO A 202 -2.03 -27.87 -3.15
N LEU A 203 -2.75 -27.62 -4.25
CA LEU A 203 -3.83 -26.64 -4.26
C LEU A 203 -5.06 -27.23 -3.56
N ASP A 204 -5.62 -26.45 -2.63
CA ASP A 204 -6.88 -26.78 -1.99
C ASP A 204 -8.09 -26.50 -2.91
N ALA A 205 -9.30 -26.78 -2.41
CA ALA A 205 -10.53 -26.55 -3.15
C ALA A 205 -10.68 -25.08 -3.61
N ASP A 206 -10.26 -24.12 -2.78
CA ASP A 206 -10.30 -22.70 -3.12
C ASP A 206 -9.21 -22.36 -4.14
N GLY A 207 -7.99 -22.86 -3.98
CA GLY A 207 -6.88 -22.72 -4.91
C GLY A 207 -7.21 -23.25 -6.29
N ILE A 208 -7.82 -24.44 -6.37
CA ILE A 208 -8.33 -25.03 -7.61
C ILE A 208 -9.44 -24.16 -8.19
N LYS A 209 -10.39 -23.67 -7.37
CA LYS A 209 -11.46 -22.76 -7.81
C LYS A 209 -10.92 -21.44 -8.37
N TYR A 210 -9.91 -20.85 -7.75
CA TYR A 210 -9.25 -19.62 -8.23
C TYR A 210 -8.45 -19.85 -9.51
N ALA A 211 -7.74 -20.97 -9.62
CA ALA A 211 -7.03 -21.36 -10.83
C ALA A 211 -8.02 -21.58 -12.00
N LEU A 212 -9.15 -22.26 -11.75
CA LEU A 212 -10.24 -22.44 -12.71
C LEU A 212 -10.83 -21.11 -13.16
N PHE A 213 -11.12 -20.20 -12.22
CA PHE A 213 -11.63 -18.87 -12.53
C PHE A 213 -10.63 -18.05 -13.37
N SER A 214 -9.34 -18.17 -13.06
CA SER A 214 -8.27 -17.53 -13.83
C SER A 214 -8.17 -18.12 -15.24
N LYS A 215 -8.35 -19.44 -15.40
CA LYS A 215 -8.39 -20.10 -16.73
C LYS A 215 -9.57 -19.63 -17.55
N LEU A 216 -10.73 -19.44 -16.91
CA LEU A 216 -11.92 -18.88 -17.55
C LEU A 216 -11.75 -17.42 -17.98
N ARG A 217 -10.99 -16.61 -17.23
CA ARG A 217 -10.61 -15.25 -17.62
C ARG A 217 -9.55 -15.18 -18.72
N GLY A 218 -8.93 -16.31 -19.07
CA GLY A 218 -7.77 -16.35 -19.98
C GLY A 218 -6.48 -15.83 -19.34
N THR A 219 -6.44 -15.70 -18.02
CA THR A 219 -5.27 -15.21 -17.25
C THR A 219 -4.51 -16.34 -16.57
N TYR A 220 -4.95 -17.60 -16.74
CA TYR A 220 -4.23 -18.77 -16.26
C TYR A 220 -3.58 -19.47 -17.44
N ASN A 221 -2.26 -19.39 -17.51
CA ASN A 221 -1.48 -20.07 -18.52
C ASN A 221 -0.80 -21.29 -17.89
N SER A 222 -1.38 -22.48 -18.07
CA SER A 222 -0.83 -23.76 -17.60
C SER A 222 0.36 -24.25 -18.43
N ASP A 223 0.70 -23.52 -19.49
CA ASP A 223 1.93 -23.73 -20.24
C ASP A 223 2.60 -22.35 -20.43
N PRO A 224 3.58 -22.01 -19.56
CA PRO A 224 4.32 -20.75 -19.68
C PRO A 224 4.96 -20.59 -21.08
N LYS A 225 5.16 -21.68 -21.84
CA LYS A 225 5.73 -21.68 -23.19
C LYS A 225 4.71 -21.59 -24.32
N ALA A 226 3.41 -21.41 -24.03
CA ALA A 226 2.40 -21.23 -25.07
C ALA A 226 2.66 -19.92 -25.84
N ASN A 227 3.30 -20.07 -26.99
CA ASN A 227 3.78 -19.03 -27.91
C ASN A 227 2.77 -17.89 -28.11
N VAL A 228 3.08 -16.71 -27.56
CA VAL A 228 2.42 -15.47 -28.00
C VAL A 228 2.69 -15.30 -29.50
N THR A 229 1.64 -15.44 -30.31
CA THR A 229 1.76 -15.40 -31.76
C THR A 229 2.14 -14.01 -32.24
N GLY A 230 2.67 -13.90 -33.46
CA GLY A 230 2.99 -12.61 -34.05
C GLY A 230 1.79 -11.64 -34.09
N ASP A 231 0.58 -12.15 -34.27
CA ASP A 231 -0.64 -11.33 -34.27
C ASP A 231 -1.07 -10.91 -32.86
N GLN A 232 -0.85 -11.76 -31.86
CA GLN A 232 -1.05 -11.38 -30.46
C GLN A 232 -0.05 -10.30 -30.02
N LEU A 233 1.21 -10.36 -30.45
CA LEU A 233 2.18 -9.31 -30.20
C LEU A 233 1.77 -7.98 -30.85
N LYS A 234 1.36 -7.99 -32.12
CA LYS A 234 0.86 -6.78 -32.80
C LYS A 234 -0.35 -6.18 -32.09
N LYS A 235 -1.27 -7.03 -31.63
CA LYS A 235 -2.43 -6.60 -30.86
C LYS A 235 -2.00 -6.00 -29.52
N ALA A 236 -1.07 -6.62 -28.79
CA ALA A 236 -0.53 -6.10 -27.53
C ALA A 236 0.15 -4.72 -27.71
N VAL A 237 0.90 -4.54 -28.80
CA VAL A 237 1.49 -3.23 -29.17
C VAL A 237 0.41 -2.18 -29.41
N THR A 238 -0.62 -2.53 -30.18
CA THR A 238 -1.73 -1.62 -30.48
C THR A 238 -2.49 -1.24 -29.21
N ASP A 239 -2.84 -2.22 -28.38
CA ASP A 239 -3.57 -2.03 -27.14
C ASP A 239 -2.75 -1.20 -26.14
N ALA A 240 -1.45 -1.47 -25.98
CA ALA A 240 -0.56 -0.70 -25.11
C ALA A 240 -0.43 0.76 -25.57
N TYR A 241 -0.35 0.99 -26.88
CA TYR A 241 -0.28 2.34 -27.43
C TYR A 241 -1.59 3.10 -27.26
N GLN A 242 -2.74 2.46 -27.44
CA GLN A 242 -4.05 3.07 -27.16
C GLN A 242 -4.24 3.37 -25.67
N LEU A 243 -3.74 2.50 -24.78
CA LEU A 243 -3.74 2.79 -23.34
C LEU A 243 -2.90 4.03 -23.01
N PHE A 244 -1.79 4.25 -23.74
CA PHE A 244 -0.90 5.39 -23.52
C PHE A 244 -1.40 6.69 -24.15
N ALA A 245 -1.77 6.66 -25.43
CA ALA A 245 -2.09 7.83 -26.26
C ALA A 245 -3.60 8.08 -26.42
N GLY A 246 -4.46 7.19 -25.93
CA GLY A 246 -5.91 7.28 -25.98
C GLY A 246 -6.57 6.36 -27.01
N PRO A 247 -7.90 6.14 -26.91
CA PRO A 247 -8.63 5.24 -27.79
C PRO A 247 -8.48 5.61 -29.27
N GLY A 248 -8.20 4.62 -30.11
CA GLY A 248 -8.02 4.82 -31.56
C GLY A 248 -6.66 5.37 -31.98
N ALA A 249 -5.79 5.74 -31.03
CA ALA A 249 -4.41 6.12 -31.34
C ALA A 249 -3.65 4.92 -31.92
N GLN A 250 -2.80 5.19 -32.91
CA GLN A 250 -1.94 4.19 -33.54
C GLN A 250 -0.50 4.71 -33.52
N PRO A 251 0.48 3.86 -33.17
CA PRO A 251 1.88 4.23 -33.32
C PRO A 251 2.19 4.43 -34.80
N ASP A 252 3.06 5.40 -35.11
CA ASP A 252 3.65 5.46 -36.45
C ASP A 252 4.47 4.20 -36.75
N ALA A 253 4.84 3.99 -38.01
CA ALA A 253 5.51 2.76 -38.44
C ALA A 253 6.86 2.51 -37.73
N ALA A 254 7.60 3.57 -37.39
CA ALA A 254 8.88 3.44 -36.69
C ALA A 254 8.64 3.02 -35.24
N LYS A 255 7.69 3.66 -34.56
CA LYS A 255 7.34 3.35 -33.17
C LYS A 255 6.67 1.97 -33.05
N ALA A 256 5.82 1.60 -34.01
CA ALA A 256 5.20 0.28 -34.06
C ALA A 256 6.26 -0.83 -34.16
N LYS A 257 7.27 -0.62 -35.02
CA LYS A 257 8.41 -1.55 -35.16
C LYS A 257 9.23 -1.64 -33.87
N GLU A 258 9.58 -0.51 -33.27
CA GLU A 258 10.31 -0.47 -31.98
C GLU A 258 9.59 -1.26 -30.88
N LEU A 259 8.28 -1.04 -30.74
CA LEU A 259 7.46 -1.73 -29.74
C LEU A 259 7.30 -3.21 -30.05
N LEU A 260 7.18 -3.59 -31.32
CA LEU A 260 7.07 -4.99 -31.72
C LEU A 260 8.38 -5.76 -31.50
N ASP A 261 9.53 -5.15 -31.81
CA ASP A 261 10.85 -5.72 -31.55
C ASP A 261 11.03 -5.95 -30.03
N PHE A 262 10.62 -4.98 -29.21
CA PHE A 262 10.66 -5.11 -27.76
C PHE A 262 9.68 -6.17 -27.21
N ALA A 263 8.46 -6.22 -27.74
CA ALA A 263 7.48 -7.26 -27.39
C ALA A 263 7.99 -8.67 -27.73
N THR A 264 8.72 -8.78 -28.85
CA THR A 264 9.39 -10.01 -29.29
C THR A 264 10.50 -10.40 -28.32
N GLN A 265 11.32 -9.44 -27.86
CA GLN A 265 12.33 -9.68 -26.83
C GLN A 265 11.72 -10.17 -25.52
N LEU A 266 10.61 -9.57 -25.06
CA LEU A 266 9.93 -10.02 -23.83
C LEU A 266 9.37 -11.44 -23.94
N ARG A 267 8.93 -11.83 -25.13
CA ARG A 267 8.45 -13.19 -25.41
C ARG A 267 9.60 -14.19 -25.44
N ASP A 268 10.69 -13.86 -26.15
CA ASP A 268 11.79 -14.79 -26.43
C ASP A 268 12.84 -14.83 -25.30
N HIS A 269 12.96 -13.74 -24.53
CA HIS A 269 13.92 -13.53 -23.45
C HIS A 269 13.27 -12.77 -22.28
N PRO A 270 12.28 -13.37 -21.59
CA PRO A 270 11.72 -12.76 -20.39
C PRO A 270 12.84 -12.55 -19.35
N GLU A 271 12.82 -11.41 -18.65
CA GLU A 271 13.78 -11.08 -17.58
C GLU A 271 13.84 -12.16 -16.48
N ASP A 272 12.74 -12.92 -16.34
CA ASP A 272 12.65 -14.13 -15.55
C ASP A 272 12.22 -15.32 -16.46
N PRO A 273 13.15 -16.22 -16.82
CA PRO A 273 12.84 -17.43 -17.60
C PRO A 273 11.80 -18.35 -16.95
N SER A 274 11.57 -18.23 -15.63
CA SER A 274 10.56 -18.99 -14.90
C SER A 274 9.16 -18.35 -14.98
N ARG A 275 9.05 -17.13 -15.52
CA ARG A 275 7.80 -16.37 -15.69
C ARG A 275 7.72 -15.72 -17.07
N PRO A 276 7.57 -16.51 -18.13
CA PRO A 276 7.26 -15.96 -19.45
C PRO A 276 5.95 -15.16 -19.40
N LEU A 277 5.96 -14.02 -20.09
CA LEU A 277 4.84 -13.10 -20.10
C LEU A 277 3.80 -13.55 -21.13
N ASP A 278 2.53 -13.59 -20.73
CA ASP A 278 1.42 -13.73 -21.67
C ASP A 278 1.21 -12.41 -22.46
N ALA A 279 0.26 -12.42 -23.39
CA ALA A 279 -0.03 -11.24 -24.21
C ALA A 279 -0.43 -10.00 -23.38
N ASP A 280 -1.07 -10.20 -22.22
CA ASP A 280 -1.46 -9.10 -21.32
C ASP A 280 -0.26 -8.59 -20.52
N GLY A 281 0.61 -9.48 -20.03
CA GLY A 281 1.88 -9.13 -19.40
C GLY A 281 2.78 -8.33 -20.35
N ILE A 282 2.89 -8.77 -21.61
CA ILE A 282 3.62 -8.04 -22.66
C ILE A 282 2.98 -6.67 -22.92
N LYS A 283 1.64 -6.58 -22.99
CA LYS A 283 0.92 -5.31 -23.14
C LYS A 283 1.23 -4.33 -22.00
N TYR A 284 1.24 -4.78 -20.75
CA TYR A 284 1.56 -3.90 -19.61
C TYR A 284 3.03 -3.49 -19.57
N ALA A 285 3.95 -4.40 -19.91
CA ALA A 285 5.36 -4.08 -20.05
C ALA A 285 5.60 -3.02 -21.15
N LEU A 286 4.93 -3.15 -22.29
CA LEU A 286 4.94 -2.16 -23.38
C LEU A 286 4.37 -0.81 -22.93
N PHE A 287 3.26 -0.81 -22.20
CA PHE A 287 2.67 0.41 -21.65
C PHE A 287 3.64 1.12 -20.69
N SER A 288 4.32 0.37 -19.82
CA SER A 288 5.39 0.90 -18.97
C SER A 288 6.53 1.48 -19.79
N LYS A 289 6.94 0.83 -20.90
CA LYS A 289 7.99 1.34 -21.80
C LYS A 289 7.57 2.66 -22.44
N LEU A 290 6.33 2.76 -22.88
CA LEU A 290 5.76 3.99 -23.43
C LEU A 290 5.70 5.13 -22.41
N ARG A 291 5.46 4.82 -21.14
CA ARG A 291 5.55 5.81 -20.05
C ARG A 291 6.97 6.22 -19.68
N GLY A 292 7.99 5.48 -20.15
CA GLY A 292 9.37 5.65 -19.70
C GLY A 292 9.68 4.98 -18.35
N THR A 293 8.74 4.20 -17.82
CA THR A 293 8.86 3.48 -16.53
C THR A 293 9.30 2.03 -16.69
N TYR A 294 9.60 1.58 -17.93
CA TYR A 294 10.16 0.25 -18.18
C TYR A 294 11.64 0.39 -18.50
N ASN A 295 12.49 -0.06 -17.58
CA ASN A 295 13.92 -0.11 -17.79
C ASN A 295 14.34 -1.56 -18.06
N SER A 296 14.56 -1.90 -19.34
CA SER A 296 14.99 -3.25 -19.76
C SER A 296 16.44 -3.57 -19.39
N ASP A 297 17.18 -2.59 -18.89
CA ASP A 297 18.48 -2.78 -18.27
C ASP A 297 18.54 -1.97 -16.98
N PRO A 298 18.16 -2.55 -15.83
CA PRO A 298 18.28 -1.88 -14.54
C PRO A 298 19.73 -1.43 -14.25
N LYS A 299 20.74 -1.90 -14.98
CA LYS A 299 22.14 -1.50 -14.82
C LYS A 299 22.57 -0.30 -15.67
N ALA A 300 21.74 0.18 -16.60
CA ALA A 300 22.05 1.40 -17.35
C ALA A 300 21.93 2.61 -16.42
N ALA A 301 23.07 3.15 -15.99
CA ALA A 301 23.13 4.26 -15.05
C ALA A 301 22.36 5.49 -15.59
N VAL A 302 21.49 6.06 -14.75
CA VAL A 302 20.76 7.30 -15.07
C VAL A 302 21.75 8.42 -15.39
N SER A 303 21.68 8.95 -16.60
CA SER A 303 22.62 9.98 -17.07
C SER A 303 22.45 11.29 -16.30
N GLY A 304 23.48 12.14 -16.33
CA GLY A 304 23.41 13.46 -15.67
C GLY A 304 22.26 14.33 -16.18
N ASP A 305 21.91 14.23 -17.47
CA ASP A 305 20.79 14.98 -18.04
C ASP A 305 19.42 14.39 -17.66
N GLN A 306 19.34 13.06 -17.51
CA GLN A 306 18.15 12.40 -16.97
C GLN A 306 17.92 12.80 -15.49
N LEU A 307 18.98 12.90 -14.68
CA LEU A 307 18.87 13.39 -13.30
C LEU A 307 18.36 14.84 -13.24
N LYS A 308 18.92 15.74 -14.07
CA LYS A 308 18.45 17.13 -14.15
C LYS A 308 16.98 17.21 -14.56
N LYS A 309 16.58 16.39 -15.54
CA LYS A 309 15.17 16.29 -15.95
C LYS A 309 14.28 15.78 -14.82
N ALA A 310 14.70 14.74 -14.09
CA ALA A 310 13.95 14.21 -12.95
C ALA A 310 13.79 15.25 -11.82
N VAL A 311 14.82 16.05 -11.54
CA VAL A 311 14.76 17.18 -10.60
C VAL A 311 13.72 18.21 -11.02
N ASN A 312 13.76 18.65 -12.28
CA ASN A 312 12.81 19.63 -12.79
C ASN A 312 11.37 19.10 -12.83
N ASP A 313 11.19 17.84 -13.24
CA ASP A 313 9.87 17.20 -13.29
C ASP A 313 9.30 17.03 -11.86
N ALA A 314 10.12 16.59 -10.89
CA ALA A 314 9.70 16.49 -9.49
C ALA A 314 9.34 17.84 -8.88
N TYR A 315 10.10 18.89 -9.20
CA TYR A 315 9.83 20.24 -8.72
C TYR A 315 8.54 20.82 -9.33
N GLN A 316 8.29 20.60 -10.62
CA GLN A 316 7.03 21.00 -11.26
C GLN A 316 5.83 20.23 -10.70
N LEU A 317 5.98 18.95 -10.36
CA LEU A 317 4.93 18.21 -9.67
C LEU A 317 4.62 18.80 -8.29
N PHE A 318 5.62 19.33 -7.60
CA PHE A 318 5.48 19.92 -6.27
C PHE A 318 4.93 21.36 -6.29
N ALA A 319 5.53 22.22 -7.10
CA ALA A 319 5.29 23.66 -7.12
C ALA A 319 4.35 24.13 -8.26
N GLY A 320 3.96 23.24 -9.16
CA GLY A 320 3.06 23.50 -10.29
C GLY A 320 3.76 23.58 -11.65
N PRO A 321 3.00 23.49 -12.76
CA PRO A 321 3.55 23.51 -14.12
C PRO A 321 4.38 24.75 -14.40
N GLY A 322 5.57 24.58 -14.98
CA GLY A 322 6.49 25.67 -15.31
C GLY A 322 7.29 26.23 -14.14
N ALA A 323 7.05 25.76 -12.90
CA ALA A 323 7.89 26.11 -11.77
C ALA A 323 9.31 25.53 -11.95
N GLN A 324 10.31 26.29 -11.54
CA GLN A 324 11.71 25.87 -11.55
C GLN A 324 12.30 26.08 -10.15
N PRO A 325 13.10 25.12 -9.65
CA PRO A 325 13.85 25.35 -8.43
C PRO A 325 14.85 26.49 -8.65
N ASP A 326 15.08 27.32 -7.63
CA ASP A 326 16.23 28.22 -7.64
C ASP A 326 17.55 27.43 -7.68
N ALA A 327 18.66 28.11 -7.96
CA ALA A 327 19.96 27.44 -8.14
C ALA A 327 20.42 26.64 -6.90
N ALA A 328 20.12 27.11 -5.69
CA ALA A 328 20.49 26.42 -4.46
C ALA A 328 19.65 25.15 -4.29
N LYS A 329 18.34 25.24 -4.52
CA LYS A 329 17.42 24.11 -4.42
C LYS A 329 17.64 23.09 -5.53
N ALA A 330 17.95 23.55 -6.75
CA ALA A 330 18.28 22.69 -7.88
C ALA A 330 19.53 21.86 -7.58
N LYS A 331 20.56 22.50 -7.00
CA LYS A 331 21.79 21.83 -6.57
C LYS A 331 21.52 20.81 -5.47
N GLU A 332 20.76 21.17 -4.43
CA GLU A 332 20.37 20.26 -3.33
C GLU A 332 19.66 19.01 -3.87
N LEU A 333 18.68 19.19 -4.74
CA LEU A 333 17.92 18.10 -5.34
C LEU A 333 18.77 17.24 -6.27
N LEU A 334 19.68 17.85 -7.04
CA LEU A 334 20.58 17.11 -7.93
C LEU A 334 21.61 16.29 -7.15
N ASP A 335 22.18 16.85 -6.08
CA ASP A 335 23.10 16.15 -5.18
C ASP A 335 22.39 14.92 -4.56
N PHE A 336 21.14 15.08 -4.15
CA PHE A 336 20.32 13.98 -3.62
C PHE A 336 19.93 12.94 -4.68
N ALA A 337 19.54 13.37 -5.89
CA ALA A 337 19.26 12.47 -7.01
C ALA A 337 20.49 11.63 -7.40
N THR A 338 21.67 12.24 -7.32
CA THR A 338 22.96 11.58 -7.52
C THR A 338 23.21 10.52 -6.45
N GLN A 339 22.93 10.82 -5.18
CA GLN A 339 23.01 9.83 -4.09
C GLN A 339 22.08 8.65 -4.31
N LEU A 340 20.83 8.88 -4.74
CA LEU A 340 19.88 7.79 -5.02
C LEU A 340 20.32 6.89 -6.17
N ARG A 341 20.99 7.47 -7.18
CA ARG A 341 21.55 6.72 -8.31
C ARG A 341 22.77 5.89 -7.87
N ASP A 342 23.67 6.49 -7.09
CA ASP A 342 24.96 5.88 -6.75
C ASP A 342 24.89 4.97 -5.51
N HIS A 343 23.90 5.19 -4.64
CA HIS A 343 23.64 4.46 -3.40
C HIS A 343 22.13 4.22 -3.18
N PRO A 344 21.47 3.43 -4.04
CA PRO A 344 20.11 3.01 -3.76
C PRO A 344 20.07 2.25 -2.43
N GLU A 345 19.03 2.47 -1.62
CA GLU A 345 18.80 1.80 -0.31
C GLU A 345 18.88 0.26 -0.43
N ASP A 346 18.66 -0.26 -1.64
CA ASP A 346 18.88 -1.63 -2.05
C ASP A 346 19.78 -1.64 -3.32
N PRO A 347 21.07 -2.02 -3.20
CA PRO A 347 21.99 -2.13 -4.35
C PRO A 347 21.52 -3.11 -5.43
N SER A 348 20.61 -4.03 -5.11
CA SER A 348 20.01 -4.96 -6.07
C SER A 348 18.87 -4.34 -6.89
N LYS A 349 18.42 -3.12 -6.54
CA LYS A 349 17.33 -2.38 -7.19
C LYS A 349 17.72 -0.93 -7.43
N PRO A 350 18.63 -0.66 -8.38
CA PRO A 350 18.90 0.71 -8.82
C PRO A 350 17.61 1.41 -9.24
N LEU A 351 17.42 2.64 -8.76
CA LEU A 351 16.27 3.46 -9.13
C LEU A 351 16.46 4.01 -10.54
N ASP A 352 15.44 3.84 -11.39
CA ASP A 352 15.38 4.51 -12.68
C ASP A 352 15.05 6.02 -12.53
N ALA A 353 15.02 6.75 -13.64
CA ALA A 353 14.76 8.19 -13.62
C ALA A 353 13.40 8.56 -13.00
N ASP A 354 12.38 7.71 -13.15
CA ASP A 354 11.06 7.94 -12.56
C ASP A 354 11.05 7.61 -11.06
N GLY A 355 11.70 6.53 -10.64
CA GLY A 355 11.94 6.20 -9.23
C GLY A 355 12.65 7.34 -8.50
N ILE A 356 13.72 7.88 -9.11
CA ILE A 356 14.44 9.06 -8.59
C ILE A 356 13.52 10.28 -8.54
N LYS A 357 12.72 10.54 -9.57
CA LYS A 357 11.75 11.65 -9.59
C LYS A 357 10.70 11.54 -8.48
N TYR A 358 10.15 10.36 -8.21
CA TYR A 358 9.17 10.19 -7.12
C TYR A 358 9.82 10.30 -5.73
N ALA A 359 11.05 9.81 -5.57
CA ALA A 359 11.84 10.01 -4.36
C ALA A 359 12.11 11.50 -4.10
N LEU A 360 12.50 12.25 -5.14
CA LEU A 360 12.67 13.71 -5.09
C LEU A 360 11.37 14.44 -4.75
N PHE A 361 10.25 14.04 -5.33
CA PHE A 361 8.94 14.61 -5.03
C PHE A 361 8.55 14.38 -3.56
N SER A 362 8.80 13.19 -3.04
CA SER A 362 8.63 12.89 -1.62
C SER A 362 9.54 13.76 -0.74
N LYS A 363 10.80 14.00 -1.15
CA LYS A 363 11.73 14.88 -0.42
C LYS A 363 11.22 16.30 -0.37
N LEU A 364 10.70 16.80 -1.50
CA LEU A 364 10.10 18.13 -1.59
C LEU A 364 8.85 18.27 -0.72
N ARG A 365 8.06 17.21 -0.55
CA ARG A 365 6.93 17.17 0.40
C ARG A 365 7.35 17.03 1.86
N GLY A 366 8.63 16.77 2.14
CA GLY A 366 9.11 16.45 3.48
C GLY A 366 8.75 15.03 3.94
N THR A 367 8.35 14.15 3.02
CA THR A 367 7.92 12.76 3.28
C THR A 367 8.97 11.73 2.83
N TYR A 368 10.14 12.17 2.38
CA TYR A 368 11.27 11.29 2.08
C TYR A 368 12.24 11.30 3.24
N ASN A 369 12.40 10.17 3.91
CA ASN A 369 13.41 9.97 4.94
C ASN A 369 14.46 8.98 4.43
N SER A 370 15.66 9.48 4.10
CA SER A 370 16.80 8.66 3.63
C SER A 370 17.48 7.89 4.76
N ASP A 371 17.06 8.11 6.00
CA ASP A 371 17.56 7.39 7.16
C ASP A 371 16.41 7.04 8.12
N PRO A 372 15.81 5.83 7.99
CA PRO A 372 14.79 5.36 8.91
C PRO A 372 15.25 5.36 10.38
N LYS A 373 16.56 5.45 10.64
CA LYS A 373 17.13 5.44 12.00
C LYS A 373 17.43 6.84 12.57
N ALA A 374 17.16 7.92 11.83
CA ALA A 374 17.27 9.26 12.38
C ALA A 374 16.18 9.49 13.45
N ASN A 375 16.55 9.33 14.72
CA ASN A 375 15.66 9.49 15.87
C ASN A 375 14.87 10.81 15.80
N VAL A 376 13.54 10.71 15.75
CA VAL A 376 12.65 11.88 15.83
C VAL A 376 12.92 12.62 17.14
N THR A 377 13.40 13.86 17.06
CA THR A 377 13.77 14.66 18.23
C THR A 377 12.53 15.11 19.01
N GLY A 378 12.71 15.50 20.27
CA GLY A 378 11.61 16.01 21.09
C GLY A 378 10.88 17.22 20.47
N ASP A 379 11.59 18.08 19.76
CA ASP A 379 10.99 19.23 19.07
C ASP A 379 10.23 18.84 17.81
N GLN A 380 10.70 17.81 17.09
CA GLN A 380 9.95 17.23 15.96
C GLN A 380 8.66 16.56 16.43
N LEU A 381 8.66 15.87 17.58
CA LEU A 381 7.45 15.31 18.17
C LEU A 381 6.44 16.41 18.55
N LYS A 382 6.89 17.47 19.22
CA LYS A 382 6.02 18.62 19.56
C LYS A 382 5.43 19.26 18.31
N LYS A 383 6.23 19.42 17.25
CA LYS A 383 5.76 19.93 15.96
C LYS A 383 4.73 18.99 15.34
N ALA A 384 4.96 17.68 15.32
CA ALA A 384 4.02 16.69 14.81
C ALA A 384 2.68 16.70 15.58
N VAL A 385 2.70 16.87 16.91
CA VAL A 385 1.51 17.04 17.75
C VAL A 385 0.72 18.29 17.34
N ASN A 386 1.39 19.43 17.21
CA ASN A 386 0.73 20.68 16.82
C ASN A 386 0.18 20.62 15.39
N ASP A 387 0.93 20.06 14.45
CA ASP A 387 0.50 19.91 13.06
C ASP A 387 -0.70 18.96 12.97
N ALA A 388 -0.68 17.83 13.68
CA ALA A 388 -1.79 16.89 13.75
C ALA A 388 -3.05 17.52 14.36
N TYR A 389 -2.89 18.34 15.40
CA TYR A 389 -4.00 19.04 16.04
C TYR A 389 -4.59 20.12 15.15
N GLN A 390 -3.76 20.88 14.43
CA GLN A 390 -4.23 21.86 13.44
C GLN A 390 -4.94 21.19 12.26
N LEU A 391 -4.47 20.02 11.81
CA LEU A 391 -5.19 19.24 10.80
C LEU A 391 -6.57 18.80 11.30
N PHE A 392 -6.71 18.54 12.60
CA PHE A 392 -7.96 18.08 13.22
C PHE A 392 -8.94 19.22 13.54
N ALA A 393 -8.47 20.25 14.22
CA ALA A 393 -9.27 21.34 14.78
C ALA A 393 -9.26 22.63 13.93
N GLY A 394 -8.46 22.68 12.87
CA GLY A 394 -8.33 23.80 11.94
C GLY A 394 -7.06 24.63 12.12
N PRO A 395 -6.71 25.48 11.14
CA PRO A 395 -5.49 26.28 11.17
C PRO A 395 -5.42 27.18 12.41
N GLY A 396 -4.26 27.20 13.09
CA GLY A 396 -4.05 28.00 14.29
C GLY A 396 -4.64 27.43 15.58
N ALA A 397 -5.38 26.31 15.52
CA ALA A 397 -5.83 25.61 16.71
C ALA A 397 -4.65 24.97 17.46
N GLN A 398 -4.67 25.09 18.79
CA GLN A 398 -3.66 24.50 19.68
C GLN A 398 -4.35 23.55 20.66
N PRO A 399 -3.75 22.38 20.94
CA PRO A 399 -4.25 21.53 22.01
C PRO A 399 -4.06 22.23 23.36
N ASP A 400 -5.02 22.08 24.27
CA ASP A 400 -4.80 22.47 25.67
C ASP A 400 -3.65 21.65 26.30
N ALA A 401 -3.16 22.08 27.46
CA ALA A 401 -2.00 21.46 28.09
C ALA A 401 -2.18 19.96 28.40
N ALA A 402 -3.39 19.54 28.77
CA ALA A 402 -3.68 18.13 29.06
C ALA A 402 -3.68 17.30 27.77
N LYS A 403 -4.29 17.81 26.71
CA LYS A 403 -4.34 17.15 25.40
C LYS A 403 -2.98 17.14 24.72
N ALA A 404 -2.21 18.21 24.83
CA ALA A 404 -0.85 18.29 24.30
C ALA A 404 0.05 17.24 24.97
N LYS A 405 -0.07 17.07 26.28
CA LYS A 405 0.65 16.03 27.03
C LYS A 405 0.24 14.63 26.58
N GLU A 406 -1.06 14.35 26.47
CA GLU A 406 -1.57 13.04 26.01
C GLU A 406 -1.04 12.67 24.61
N LEU A 407 -1.07 13.63 23.68
CA LEU A 407 -0.60 13.42 22.31
C LEU A 407 0.92 13.27 22.26
N LEU A 408 1.66 14.03 23.06
CA LEU A 408 3.11 13.92 23.12
C LEU A 408 3.56 12.58 23.72
N ASP A 409 2.89 12.10 24.78
CA ASP A 409 3.13 10.79 25.37
C ASP A 409 2.88 9.68 24.33
N PHE A 410 1.81 9.78 23.53
CA PHE A 410 1.53 8.85 22.45
C PHE A 410 2.51 8.93 21.28
N ALA A 411 2.92 10.13 20.88
CA ALA A 411 3.94 10.34 19.85
C ALA A 411 5.29 9.73 20.25
N THR A 412 5.62 9.82 21.54
CA THR A 412 6.81 9.21 22.16
C THR A 412 6.71 7.68 22.09
N GLN A 413 5.55 7.10 22.40
CA GLN A 413 5.31 5.66 22.25
C GLN A 413 5.47 5.19 20.80
N LEU A 414 4.93 5.91 19.83
CA LEU A 414 5.07 5.57 18.40
C LEU A 414 6.52 5.63 17.91
N ARG A 415 7.32 6.53 18.47
CA ARG A 415 8.76 6.63 18.20
C ARG A 415 9.54 5.47 18.82
N ASP A 416 9.26 5.17 20.09
CA ASP A 416 10.05 4.21 20.89
C ASP A 416 9.59 2.74 20.71
N HIS A 417 8.35 2.52 20.29
CA HIS A 417 7.72 1.22 20.08
C HIS A 417 6.83 1.22 18.82
N PRO A 418 7.41 1.30 17.61
CA PRO A 418 6.63 1.05 16.41
C PRO A 418 6.08 -0.39 16.48
N GLU A 419 4.79 -0.58 16.18
CA GLU A 419 4.13 -1.90 16.07
C GLU A 419 4.88 -2.86 15.11
N ASP A 420 5.75 -2.29 14.27
CA ASP A 420 6.74 -2.98 13.45
C ASP A 420 8.16 -2.36 13.66
N PRO A 421 9.06 -3.04 14.41
CA PRO A 421 10.44 -2.59 14.63
C PRO A 421 11.26 -2.45 13.34
N SER A 422 10.83 -3.07 12.24
CA SER A 422 11.50 -2.97 10.94
C SER A 422 11.15 -1.68 10.19
N ARG A 423 10.18 -0.91 10.71
CA ARG A 423 9.66 0.29 10.05
C ARG A 423 9.40 1.44 11.05
N PRO A 424 10.47 2.05 11.60
CA PRO A 424 10.33 3.22 12.46
C PRO A 424 9.54 4.34 11.76
N LEU A 425 8.60 4.95 12.47
CA LEU A 425 7.81 6.06 11.96
C LEU A 425 8.63 7.36 12.02
N ASP A 426 8.69 8.07 10.90
CA ASP A 426 9.24 9.43 10.87
C ASP A 426 8.25 10.44 11.48
N ALA A 427 8.66 11.71 11.59
CA ALA A 427 7.83 12.76 12.16
C ALA A 427 6.48 12.93 11.44
N ASP A 428 6.43 12.64 10.14
CA ASP A 428 5.22 12.73 9.33
C ASP A 428 4.30 11.53 9.54
N GLY A 429 4.85 10.32 9.62
CA GLY A 429 4.15 9.11 10.04
C GLY A 429 3.53 9.26 11.43
N ILE A 430 4.30 9.80 12.38
CA ILE A 430 3.83 10.12 13.74
C ILE A 430 2.72 11.18 13.69
N LYS A 431 2.87 12.25 12.91
CA LYS A 431 1.82 13.27 12.70
C LYS A 431 0.51 12.66 12.21
N TYR A 432 0.54 11.78 11.21
CA TYR A 432 -0.68 11.15 10.68
C TYR A 432 -1.28 10.11 11.62
N ALA A 433 -0.46 9.39 12.40
CA ALA A 433 -0.93 8.50 13.44
C ALA A 433 -1.60 9.27 14.60
N LEU A 434 -1.02 10.40 15.02
CA LEU A 434 -1.62 11.33 15.99
C LEU A 434 -2.93 11.93 15.49
N PHE A 435 -2.97 12.33 14.23
CA PHE A 435 -4.18 12.82 13.59
C PHE A 435 -5.28 11.76 13.54
N SER A 436 -4.91 10.50 13.29
CA SER A 436 -5.81 9.35 13.36
C SER A 436 -6.34 9.14 14.79
N LYS A 437 -5.47 9.22 15.81
CA LYS A 437 -5.87 9.18 17.23
C LYS A 437 -6.82 10.32 17.59
N LEU A 438 -6.54 11.55 17.15
CA LEU A 438 -7.40 12.73 17.36
C LEU A 438 -8.75 12.60 16.67
N ARG A 439 -8.78 11.97 15.49
CA ARG A 439 -10.01 11.61 14.79
C ARG A 439 -10.77 10.46 15.44
N GLY A 440 -10.22 9.82 16.48
CA GLY A 440 -10.83 8.70 17.19
C GLY A 440 -10.66 7.36 16.48
N THR A 441 -9.80 7.25 15.46
CA THR A 441 -9.62 6.01 14.67
C THR A 441 -8.52 5.09 15.23
N TYR A 442 -7.88 5.48 16.34
CA TYR A 442 -6.85 4.66 17.00
C TYR A 442 -7.41 3.91 18.22
N ASN A 443 -8.67 4.14 18.63
CA ASN A 443 -9.28 3.43 19.77
C ASN A 443 -10.81 3.61 19.91
N SER A 444 -11.58 3.52 18.82
CA SER A 444 -13.03 3.30 18.92
C SER A 444 -13.30 1.80 19.05
N ASP A 445 -13.85 1.37 20.19
CA ASP A 445 -14.38 0.01 20.36
C ASP A 445 -15.36 -0.27 19.20
N PRO A 446 -15.06 -1.20 18.28
CA PRO A 446 -15.92 -1.49 17.13
C PRO A 446 -17.33 -1.94 17.54
N LYS A 447 -17.54 -2.27 18.82
CA LYS A 447 -18.81 -2.74 19.38
C LYS A 447 -19.70 -1.63 19.92
N ALA A 448 -19.23 -0.39 20.03
CA ALA A 448 -20.06 0.73 20.47
C ALA A 448 -21.09 1.07 19.38
N LYS A 449 -22.35 0.64 19.58
CA LYS A 449 -23.43 0.90 18.62
C LYS A 449 -23.64 2.40 18.42
N VAL A 450 -23.43 2.86 17.19
CA VAL A 450 -23.71 4.24 16.76
C VAL A 450 -25.23 4.48 16.81
N SER A 451 -25.67 5.43 17.64
CA SER A 451 -27.09 5.75 17.75
C SER A 451 -27.62 6.42 16.49
N GLU A 452 -28.95 6.45 16.33
CA GLU A 452 -29.59 7.10 15.18
C GLU A 452 -29.28 8.61 15.11
N ASP A 453 -29.28 9.29 16.25
CA ASP A 453 -28.89 10.71 16.35
C ASP A 453 -27.42 10.93 15.96
N GLN A 454 -26.54 9.99 16.32
CA GLN A 454 -25.15 10.03 15.90
C GLN A 454 -25.02 9.83 14.38
N LEU A 455 -25.79 8.92 13.76
CA LEU A 455 -25.80 8.77 12.30
C LEU A 455 -26.23 10.06 11.61
N ARG A 456 -27.26 10.74 12.12
CA ARG A 456 -27.72 12.02 11.58
C ARG A 456 -26.63 13.09 11.66
N LYS A 457 -25.93 13.18 12.79
CA LYS A 457 -24.81 14.10 12.99
C LYS A 457 -23.64 13.80 12.05
N LEU A 458 -23.26 12.54 11.90
CA LEU A 458 -22.19 12.11 11.00
C LEU A 458 -22.53 12.40 9.54
N LEU A 459 -23.80 12.25 9.16
CA LEU A 459 -24.30 12.63 7.84
C LEU A 459 -24.16 14.14 7.60
N ASP A 460 -24.57 14.97 8.56
CA ASP A 460 -24.42 16.43 8.46
C ASP A 460 -22.96 16.85 8.34
N GLU A 461 -22.07 16.22 9.11
CA GLU A 461 -20.64 16.48 9.03
C GLU A 461 -20.06 16.03 7.67
N ALA A 462 -20.45 14.88 7.14
CA ALA A 462 -20.02 14.41 5.82
C ALA A 462 -20.52 15.35 4.70
N HIS A 463 -21.78 15.78 4.78
CA HIS A 463 -22.38 16.71 3.83
C HIS A 463 -21.71 18.07 3.86
N ASN A 464 -21.45 18.61 5.05
CA ASN A 464 -20.76 19.89 5.23
C ASN A 464 -19.35 19.86 4.63
N LEU A 465 -18.64 18.73 4.72
CA LEU A 465 -17.32 18.57 4.09
C LEU A 465 -17.37 18.59 2.55
N VAL A 466 -18.45 18.11 1.92
CA VAL A 466 -18.57 18.04 0.45
C VAL A 466 -19.21 19.30 -0.14
N PHE A 467 -20.24 19.82 0.52
CA PHE A 467 -21.12 20.86 -0.01
C PHE A 467 -21.07 22.18 0.79
N GLY A 468 -20.38 22.22 1.94
CA GLY A 468 -20.23 23.44 2.74
C GLY A 468 -21.45 23.83 3.57
N ASN A 469 -22.44 22.93 3.69
CA ASN A 469 -23.65 23.12 4.50
C ASN A 469 -24.12 21.79 5.10
N GLY A 470 -24.98 21.84 6.13
CA GLY A 470 -25.62 20.66 6.71
C GLY A 470 -26.51 19.91 5.71
N ALA A 471 -26.71 18.62 5.92
CA ALA A 471 -27.47 17.78 4.98
C ALA A 471 -28.95 18.17 5.01
N ASN A 472 -29.52 18.49 3.85
CA ASN A 472 -30.91 18.85 3.68
C ASN A 472 -31.48 18.31 2.34
N GLY A 473 -32.80 18.32 2.21
CA GLY A 473 -33.47 17.92 0.96
C GLY A 473 -33.71 16.42 0.79
N PRO A 474 -34.20 16.00 -0.40
CA PRO A 474 -34.75 14.65 -0.61
C PRO A 474 -33.71 13.52 -0.56
N GLN A 475 -32.41 13.83 -0.68
CA GLN A 475 -31.34 12.83 -0.67
C GLN A 475 -30.90 12.39 0.75
N VAL A 476 -31.30 13.14 1.79
CA VAL A 476 -30.93 12.85 3.20
C VAL A 476 -31.38 11.47 3.62
N GLU A 477 -32.60 11.06 3.27
CA GLU A 477 -33.14 9.74 3.62
C GLU A 477 -32.36 8.60 2.95
N ALA A 478 -31.94 8.78 1.69
CA ALA A 478 -31.13 7.79 0.98
C ALA A 478 -29.74 7.63 1.62
N TRP A 479 -29.12 8.74 2.03
CA TRP A 479 -27.84 8.69 2.72
C TRP A 479 -27.96 8.16 4.15
N MET A 480 -29.03 8.48 4.89
CA MET A 480 -29.34 7.88 6.19
C MET A 480 -29.54 6.37 6.07
N ALA A 481 -30.28 5.90 5.07
CA ALA A 481 -30.43 4.46 4.82
C ALA A 481 -29.09 3.77 4.54
N ARG A 482 -28.19 4.43 3.81
CA ARG A 482 -26.82 3.92 3.59
C ARG A 482 -26.00 3.92 4.88
N ALA A 483 -26.11 4.96 5.71
CA ALA A 483 -25.43 5.06 7.00
C ALA A 483 -25.84 3.93 7.95
N ARG A 484 -27.15 3.63 8.04
CA ARG A 484 -27.69 2.49 8.80
C ARG A 484 -27.12 1.16 8.29
N LYS A 485 -27.08 0.97 6.97
CA LYS A 485 -26.53 -0.26 6.38
C LYS A 485 -25.05 -0.47 6.71
N LEU A 486 -24.26 0.61 6.77
CA LEU A 486 -22.84 0.55 7.13
C LEU A 486 -22.63 0.29 8.64
N ARG A 487 -23.51 0.83 9.49
CA ARG A 487 -23.54 0.53 10.93
C ARG A 487 -23.91 -0.93 11.19
N ASP A 488 -24.92 -1.43 10.49
CA ASP A 488 -25.56 -2.72 10.75
C ASP A 488 -24.98 -3.87 9.89
N ASP A 489 -23.85 -3.63 9.21
CA ASP A 489 -23.15 -4.65 8.42
C ASP A 489 -22.68 -5.79 9.35
N LYS A 490 -23.04 -7.03 9.03
CA LYS A 490 -22.77 -8.20 9.87
C LYS A 490 -21.33 -8.68 9.77
N ASP A 491 -20.69 -8.44 8.63
CA ASP A 491 -19.35 -8.94 8.34
C ASP A 491 -18.29 -7.91 8.71
N ASN A 492 -18.64 -6.62 8.63
CA ASN A 492 -17.74 -5.52 8.97
C ASN A 492 -18.50 -4.25 9.38
N PRO A 493 -19.08 -4.19 10.60
CA PRO A 493 -19.79 -3.01 11.06
C PRO A 493 -18.82 -1.83 11.15
N LEU A 494 -19.15 -0.72 10.48
CA LEU A 494 -18.33 0.48 10.55
C LEU A 494 -18.67 1.27 11.82
N ASP A 495 -17.62 1.79 12.46
CA ASP A 495 -17.78 2.76 13.53
C ASP A 495 -18.28 4.13 13.00
N ALA A 496 -18.52 5.07 13.90
CA ALA A 496 -19.00 6.41 13.57
C ALA A 496 -18.20 7.09 12.44
N ASN A 497 -16.87 6.94 12.46
CA ASN A 497 -16.00 7.57 11.47
C ASN A 497 -15.98 6.82 10.14
N GLY A 498 -15.96 5.49 10.15
CA GLY A 498 -16.07 4.66 8.95
C GLY A 498 -17.34 4.98 8.18
N ILE A 499 -18.46 5.15 8.90
CA ILE A 499 -19.74 5.59 8.32
C ILE A 499 -19.61 6.99 7.71
N LYS A 500 -19.09 7.98 8.44
CA LYS A 500 -18.91 9.36 7.94
C LYS A 500 -18.06 9.42 6.67
N TYR A 501 -16.94 8.70 6.60
CA TYR A 501 -16.07 8.71 5.42
C TYR A 501 -16.64 7.96 4.22
N ALA A 502 -17.34 6.85 4.46
CA ALA A 502 -18.06 6.16 3.40
C ALA A 502 -19.16 7.06 2.80
N LEU A 503 -19.89 7.81 3.64
CA LEU A 503 -20.86 8.81 3.19
C LEU A 503 -20.18 9.97 2.44
N PHE A 504 -19.08 10.52 2.95
CA PHE A 504 -18.30 11.57 2.28
C PHE A 504 -17.85 11.15 0.88
N ARG A 505 -17.30 9.93 0.73
CA ARG A 505 -16.88 9.38 -0.57
C ARG A 505 -18.05 9.25 -1.52
N LEU A 506 -19.18 8.73 -1.04
CA LEU A 506 -20.39 8.55 -1.84
C LEU A 506 -20.96 9.90 -2.31
N MET A 507 -21.06 10.89 -1.43
CA MET A 507 -21.52 12.24 -1.78
C MET A 507 -20.60 12.94 -2.78
N ARG A 508 -19.27 12.75 -2.66
CA ARG A 508 -18.29 13.32 -3.58
C ARG A 508 -18.39 12.75 -5.00
N GLN A 509 -18.95 11.55 -5.18
CA GLN A 509 -19.20 10.97 -6.50
C GLN A 509 -20.47 11.52 -7.17
N VAL A 510 -21.38 12.08 -6.37
CA VAL A 510 -22.64 12.70 -6.84
C VAL A 510 -22.44 14.18 -7.19
N LYS A 511 -21.46 14.82 -6.55
CA LYS A 511 -20.96 16.17 -6.89
C LYS A 511 -20.11 16.13 -8.14
#